data_AF-A0A316YLY9-F1
#
_entry.id   AF-A0A316YLY9-F1
#
_cell.length_a   1.000
_cell.length_b   1.000
_cell.length_c   1.000
_cell.angle_alpha   90.00
_cell.angle_beta   90.00
_cell.angle_gamma   90.00
#
_symmetry.space_group_name_H-M   'P 1'
#
loop_
_entity.id
_entity.type
_entity.pdbx_description
1 polymer ?
#
loop_
_entity_poly.entity_id
_entity_poly.type
_entity_poly.pdbx_seq_one_letter_code
_entity_poly.pdbx_strand_id
1 'polypeptide(L)'
;CTRHYTVVDGDTCDKIGQKTMTSTYQIMSFNLPKAGSDCYTLEIGADLCLGRYGNDCQLVHEAQGSDSCHSIARRYNITESLLKNNNPLLNCDVVYDGLMLCVAPGI
;
A
#
# COMPACT_ATOMS: atom_id res chain seq x y z
N CYS A 1 -10.56 -12.46 5.08
CA CYS A 1 -10.29 -11.04 4.85
C CYS A 1 -11.31 -10.23 5.64
N THR A 2 -10.96 -9.05 6.15
CA THR A 2 -11.86 -8.16 6.92
C THR A 2 -12.43 -7.01 6.09
N ARG A 3 -11.70 -6.57 5.06
CA ARG A 3 -12.11 -5.55 4.10
C ARG A 3 -11.87 -6.06 2.69
N HIS A 4 -12.85 -5.89 1.82
CA HIS A 4 -12.79 -6.38 0.43
C HIS A 4 -13.03 -5.25 -0.56
N TYR A 5 -12.56 -5.43 -1.79
CA TYR A 5 -12.78 -4.52 -2.89
C TYR A 5 -12.89 -5.27 -4.21
N THR A 6 -13.93 -4.97 -4.98
CA THR A 6 -14.13 -5.55 -6.31
C THR A 6 -13.49 -4.66 -7.36
N VAL A 7 -12.54 -5.21 -8.12
CA VAL A 7 -11.83 -4.50 -9.19
C VAL A 7 -12.81 -4.01 -10.25
N VAL A 8 -12.68 -2.74 -10.62
CA VAL A 8 -13.39 -2.15 -11.77
C VAL A 8 -12.41 -1.72 -12.86
N ASP A 9 -12.95 -1.37 -14.03
CA ASP A 9 -12.14 -0.94 -15.16
C ASP A 9 -11.21 0.24 -14.81
N GLY A 10 -9.96 0.15 -15.26
CA GLY A 10 -8.93 1.16 -15.03
C GLY A 10 -8.32 1.21 -13.63
N ASP A 11 -8.65 0.28 -12.74
CA ASP A 11 -8.03 0.16 -11.43
C ASP A 11 -6.58 -0.35 -11.50
N THR A 12 -5.76 0.18 -10.59
CA THR A 12 -4.42 -0.30 -10.26
C THR A 12 -4.32 -0.42 -8.73
N CYS A 13 -3.30 -1.10 -8.20
CA CYS A 13 -3.12 -1.14 -6.73
C CYS A 13 -3.05 0.27 -6.12
N ASP A 14 -2.38 1.23 -6.76
CA ASP A 14 -2.27 2.60 -6.24
C ASP A 14 -3.63 3.30 -6.22
N LYS A 15 -4.39 3.24 -7.32
CA LYS A 15 -5.72 3.86 -7.38
C LYS A 15 -6.68 3.24 -6.37
N ILE A 16 -6.63 1.92 -6.19
CA ILE A 16 -7.42 1.24 -5.16
C ILE A 16 -6.95 1.72 -3.78
N GLY A 17 -5.65 1.73 -3.52
CA GLY A 17 -5.06 2.19 -2.27
C GLY A 17 -5.49 3.61 -1.91
N GLN A 18 -5.45 4.54 -2.88
CA GLN A 18 -5.92 5.92 -2.73
C GLN A 18 -7.41 5.97 -2.39
N LYS A 19 -8.25 5.22 -3.13
CA LYS A 19 -9.71 5.16 -2.88
C LYS A 19 -10.05 4.57 -1.52
N THR A 20 -9.28 3.61 -1.03
CA THR A 20 -9.64 2.77 0.13
C THR A 20 -8.78 3.02 1.36
N MET A 21 -7.83 3.96 1.29
CA MET A 21 -6.82 4.22 2.32
C MET A 21 -6.08 2.94 2.70
N THR A 22 -5.53 2.24 1.71
CA THR A 22 -4.81 0.97 1.91
C THR A 22 -3.44 1.07 1.27
N SER A 23 -2.41 0.56 1.95
CA SER A 23 -1.06 0.52 1.37
C SER A 23 -1.07 -0.26 0.06
N THR A 24 -0.43 0.28 -0.97
CA THR A 24 -0.24 -0.37 -2.28
C THR A 24 0.36 -1.75 -2.06
N TYR A 25 1.39 -1.83 -1.22
CA TYR A 25 2.09 -3.09 -0.94
C TYR A 25 1.28 -4.07 -0.08
N GLN A 26 0.36 -3.59 0.74
CA GLN A 26 -0.60 -4.44 1.45
C GLN A 26 -1.58 -5.09 0.46
N ILE A 27 -2.11 -4.32 -0.51
CA ILE A 27 -2.98 -4.85 -1.57
C ILE A 27 -2.22 -5.90 -2.39
N MET A 28 -0.99 -5.58 -2.82
CA MET A 28 -0.14 -6.52 -3.56
C MET A 28 0.09 -7.80 -2.77
N SER A 29 0.54 -7.69 -1.51
CA SER A 29 0.91 -8.84 -0.67
C SER A 29 -0.26 -9.79 -0.41
N PHE A 30 -1.45 -9.25 -0.11
CA PHE A 30 -2.61 -10.10 0.20
C PHE A 30 -3.26 -10.74 -1.02
N ASN A 31 -2.96 -10.21 -2.21
CA ASN A 31 -3.59 -10.62 -3.46
C ASN A 31 -2.60 -11.08 -4.51
N LEU A 32 -1.35 -11.45 -4.17
CA LEU A 32 -0.31 -11.86 -5.12
C LEU A 32 -0.80 -12.77 -6.26
N PRO A 33 -1.65 -13.80 -6.03
CA PRO A 33 -2.17 -14.64 -7.13
C PRO A 33 -3.09 -13.92 -8.12
N LYS A 34 -3.80 -12.86 -7.67
CA LYS A 34 -4.77 -12.07 -8.46
C LYS A 34 -4.18 -10.76 -8.99
N ALA A 35 -3.25 -10.17 -8.25
CA ALA A 35 -2.64 -8.88 -8.53
C ALA A 35 -1.33 -9.00 -9.33
N GLY A 36 -0.69 -10.17 -9.33
CA GLY A 36 0.65 -10.30 -9.90
C GLY A 36 1.71 -9.56 -9.08
N SER A 37 2.94 -9.57 -9.59
CA SER A 37 4.10 -8.94 -8.92
C SER A 37 4.18 -7.43 -9.10
N ASP A 38 3.46 -6.88 -10.07
CA ASP A 38 3.50 -5.48 -10.49
C ASP A 38 2.16 -4.75 -10.28
N CYS A 39 1.04 -5.46 -10.12
CA CYS A 39 -0.28 -4.91 -9.83
C CYS A 39 -0.80 -3.85 -10.81
N TYR A 40 -0.47 -4.03 -12.08
CA TYR A 40 -1.00 -3.25 -13.20
C TYR A 40 -2.07 -3.98 -14.02
N THR A 41 -2.21 -5.30 -13.85
CA THR A 41 -3.14 -6.14 -14.62
C THR A 41 -4.13 -6.86 -13.70
N LEU A 42 -4.98 -6.09 -13.02
CA LEU A 42 -6.05 -6.63 -12.20
C LEU A 42 -7.22 -7.11 -13.07
N GLU A 43 -7.71 -8.32 -12.81
CA GLU A 43 -8.90 -8.84 -13.49
C GLU A 43 -10.16 -8.11 -13.00
N ILE A 44 -10.92 -7.50 -13.92
CA ILE A 44 -12.17 -6.82 -13.61
C ILE A 44 -13.15 -7.81 -12.96
N GLY A 45 -13.77 -7.43 -11.85
CA GLY A 45 -14.65 -8.28 -11.06
C GLY A 45 -13.92 -9.17 -10.04
N ALA A 46 -12.57 -9.17 -10.02
CA ALA A 46 -11.83 -9.87 -8.99
C ALA A 46 -12.10 -9.24 -7.61
N ASP A 47 -12.39 -10.10 -6.63
CA ASP A 47 -12.52 -9.69 -5.23
C ASP A 47 -11.15 -9.68 -4.56
N LEU A 48 -10.66 -8.49 -4.20
CA LEU A 48 -9.38 -8.27 -3.55
C LEU A 48 -9.55 -8.15 -2.05
N CYS A 49 -8.64 -8.79 -1.32
CA CYS A 49 -8.51 -8.63 0.11
C CYS A 49 -7.70 -7.37 0.44
N LEU A 50 -8.34 -6.38 1.05
CA LEU A 50 -7.66 -5.15 1.48
C LEU A 50 -7.06 -5.25 2.87
N GLY A 51 -7.59 -6.10 3.76
CA GLY A 51 -7.14 -6.18 5.16
C GLY A 51 -7.39 -7.54 5.80
N ARG A 52 -6.52 -7.96 6.72
CA ARG A 52 -6.71 -9.18 7.53
C ARG A 52 -6.73 -8.83 9.01
N TYR A 53 -7.35 -9.67 9.84
CA TYR A 53 -7.38 -9.46 11.28
C TYR A 53 -5.95 -9.34 11.84
N GLY A 54 -5.69 -8.27 12.59
CA GLY A 54 -4.36 -7.95 13.13
C GLY A 54 -3.29 -7.58 12.10
N ASN A 55 -3.62 -7.54 10.81
CA ASN A 55 -2.70 -7.25 9.70
C ASN A 55 -3.40 -6.32 8.70
N ASP A 56 -3.94 -5.22 9.19
CA ASP A 56 -4.53 -4.18 8.38
C ASP A 56 -3.99 -2.84 8.86
N CYS A 57 -3.18 -2.19 8.02
CA CYS A 57 -2.55 -0.93 8.39
C CYS A 57 -3.60 0.16 8.61
N GLN A 58 -3.67 0.70 9.81
CA GLN A 58 -4.67 1.71 10.18
C GLN A 58 -4.23 3.14 9.85
N LEU A 59 -2.95 3.37 9.58
CA LEU A 59 -2.41 4.69 9.23
C LEU A 59 -1.60 4.60 7.93
N VAL A 60 -2.14 5.21 6.88
CA VAL A 60 -1.58 5.17 5.53
C VAL A 60 -1.27 6.59 5.07
N HIS A 61 -0.11 6.77 4.44
CA HIS A 61 0.34 8.02 3.82
C HIS A 61 0.29 7.88 2.30
N GLU A 62 -0.26 8.88 1.63
CA GLU A 62 -0.16 9.05 0.18
C GLU A 62 1.10 9.87 -0.11
N ALA A 63 2.11 9.22 -0.72
CA ALA A 63 3.35 9.87 -1.07
C ALA A 63 3.11 10.97 -2.10
N GLN A 64 3.78 12.11 -1.89
CA GLN A 64 3.80 13.21 -2.84
C GLN A 64 5.12 13.26 -3.60
N GLY A 65 5.16 13.94 -4.74
CA GLY A 65 6.37 14.01 -5.60
C GLY A 65 7.65 14.55 -4.93
N SER A 66 7.57 15.20 -3.76
CA SER A 66 8.73 15.63 -2.97
C SER A 66 9.11 14.69 -1.82
N ASP A 67 8.31 13.67 -1.56
CA ASP A 67 8.54 12.77 -0.44
C ASP A 67 9.69 11.79 -0.74
N SER A 68 10.50 11.57 0.29
CA SER A 68 11.46 10.47 0.41
C SER A 68 11.10 9.61 1.62
N CYS A 69 11.59 8.37 1.67
CA CYS A 69 11.47 7.52 2.86
C CYS A 69 11.90 8.26 4.14
N HIS A 70 13.01 9.01 4.08
CA HIS A 70 13.49 9.81 5.20
C HIS A 70 12.47 10.85 5.68
N SER A 71 11.92 11.65 4.74
CA SER A 71 10.95 12.69 5.07
C SER A 71 9.63 12.13 5.61
N ILE A 72 9.16 11.00 5.07
CA ILE A 72 7.95 10.31 5.52
C ILE A 72 8.18 9.73 6.92
N ALA A 73 9.29 9.00 7.11
CA ALA A 73 9.63 8.41 8.39
C ALA A 73 9.72 9.48 9.49
N ARG A 74 10.37 10.61 9.19
CA ARG A 74 10.44 11.77 10.09
C ARG A 74 9.06 12.38 10.38
N ARG A 75 8.18 12.53 9.38
CA ARG A 75 6.83 13.09 9.54
C ARG A 75 5.99 12.27 10.52
N TYR A 76 6.10 10.95 10.47
CA TYR A 76 5.32 10.03 11.31
C TYR A 76 6.07 9.56 12.57
N ASN A 77 7.27 10.10 12.83
CA ASN A 77 8.12 9.71 13.95
C ASN A 77 8.39 8.19 14.01
N ILE A 78 8.64 7.59 12.85
CA ILE A 78 9.04 6.18 12.69
C ILE A 78 10.46 6.11 12.10
N THR A 79 11.08 4.93 12.15
CA THR A 79 12.34 4.68 11.45
C THR A 79 12.09 4.30 10.00
N GLU A 80 13.04 4.56 9.10
CA GLU A 80 12.98 4.06 7.72
C GLU A 80 12.93 2.53 7.68
N SER A 81 13.60 1.86 8.62
CA SER A 81 13.51 0.40 8.78
C SER A 81 12.09 -0.05 9.11
N LEU A 82 11.38 0.66 10.01
CA LEU A 82 9.98 0.36 10.30
C LEU A 82 9.08 0.64 9.09
N LEU A 83 9.29 1.76 8.39
CA LEU A 83 8.58 2.08 7.15
C LEU A 83 8.73 0.96 6.12
N LYS A 84 9.94 0.44 5.93
CA LYS A 84 10.23 -0.66 5.02
C LYS A 84 9.68 -2.00 5.52
N ASN A 85 9.71 -2.26 6.82
CA ASN A 85 9.09 -3.47 7.39
C ASN A 85 7.57 -3.48 7.19
N ASN A 86 6.93 -2.33 7.33
CA ASN A 86 5.51 -2.15 7.07
C ASN A 86 5.17 -2.28 5.57
N ASN A 87 6.14 -2.01 4.69
CA ASN A 87 5.98 -2.00 3.24
C ASN A 87 7.14 -2.79 2.60
N PRO A 88 7.15 -4.15 2.68
CA PRO A 88 8.35 -4.94 2.35
C PRO A 88 8.87 -4.81 0.91
N LEU A 89 8.00 -4.40 -0.01
CA LEU A 89 8.33 -4.19 -1.43
C LEU A 89 8.69 -2.72 -1.74
N LEU A 90 8.72 -1.84 -0.74
CA LEU A 90 9.12 -0.44 -0.89
C LEU A 90 10.59 -0.33 -1.32
N ASN A 91 10.81 0.36 -2.44
CA ASN A 91 12.11 0.85 -2.85
C ASN A 91 12.22 2.36 -2.53
N CYS A 92 13.08 2.73 -1.58
CA CYS A 92 13.26 4.12 -1.18
C CYS A 92 13.91 5.00 -2.24
N ASP A 93 14.54 4.42 -3.27
CA ASP A 93 15.04 5.15 -4.43
C ASP A 93 13.93 5.53 -5.42
N VAL A 94 12.73 4.95 -5.26
CA VAL A 94 11.59 5.10 -6.18
C VAL A 94 10.31 5.36 -5.38
N VAL A 95 10.25 6.52 -4.73
CA VAL A 95 9.01 7.07 -4.15
C VAL A 95 8.39 8.02 -5.17
N TYR A 96 7.15 7.75 -5.56
CA TYR A 96 6.43 8.52 -6.57
C TYR A 96 5.09 9.01 -6.04
N ASP A 97 4.55 10.02 -6.72
CA ASP A 97 3.27 10.65 -6.38
C ASP A 97 2.11 9.65 -6.46
N GLY A 98 1.30 9.58 -5.41
CA GLY A 98 0.17 8.66 -5.30
C GLY A 98 0.49 7.26 -4.76
N LEU A 99 1.76 6.96 -4.43
CA LEU A 99 2.13 5.69 -3.77
C LEU A 99 1.60 5.65 -2.34
N MET A 100 0.83 4.61 -2.00
CA MET A 100 0.22 4.47 -0.67
C MET A 100 1.10 3.61 0.25
N LEU A 101 1.56 4.19 1.37
CA LEU A 101 2.48 3.54 2.30
C LEU A 101 1.88 3.39 3.69
N CYS A 102 2.05 2.22 4.28
CA CYS A 102 1.72 2.00 5.69
C CYS A 102 2.75 2.69 6.59
N VAL A 103 2.31 3.67 7.38
CA VAL A 103 3.15 4.48 8.26
C VAL A 103 2.78 4.34 9.74
N ALA A 104 2.01 3.30 10.07
CA ALA A 104 1.63 3.02 11.44
C ALA A 104 2.88 2.86 12.32
N PRO A 105 2.98 3.57 13.47
CA PRO A 105 3.99 3.27 14.46
C PRO A 105 3.74 1.84 14.94
N GLY A 106 4.76 0.98 14.89
CA GLY A 106 4.64 -0.43 15.29
C GLY A 106 4.00 -0.56 16.67
N ILE A 107 3.24 -1.63 16.86
CA ILE A 107 2.66 -2.01 18.17
C ILE A 107 3.73 -2.42 19.18
#